data_AF-A0A5P8M5A9-F1
#
_entry.id   AF-A0A5P8M5A9-F1
#
_cell.length_a   1.000
_cell.length_b   1.000
_cell.length_c   1.000
_cell.angle_alpha   90.00
_cell.angle_beta   90.00
_cell.angle_gamma   90.00
#
_symmetry.space_group_name_H-M   'P 1'
#
loop_
_entity.id
_entity.type
_entity.pdbx_description
1 polymer ?
#
loop_
_entity_poly.entity_id
_entity_poly.type
_entity_poly.pdbx_seq_one_letter_code
_entity_poly.pdbx_strand_id
1 'polypeptide(L)' 'MDWVLDYYKQGYYNANDLKLFVQVNWITADQYKKATGEDYVAPAA' A
#
# COMPACT_ATOMS: atom_id res chain seq x y z
N MET A 1 2.05 -0.27 14.56
CA MET A 1 2.73 0.97 14.14
C MET A 1 3.13 0.73 12.69
N ASP A 2 2.23 1.07 11.76
CA ASP A 2 2.37 0.77 10.33
C ASP A 2 3.22 1.86 9.67
N TRP A 3 4.53 1.77 9.89
CA TRP A 3 5.53 2.71 9.36
C TRP A 3 5.39 2.91 7.85
N VAL A 4 5.03 1.87 7.09
CA VAL A 4 4.74 1.94 5.64
C VAL A 4 3.73 3.04 5.30
N LEU A 5 2.66 3.18 6.09
CA LEU A 5 1.63 4.19 5.88
C LEU A 5 2.10 5.60 6.23
N ASP A 6 2.93 5.73 7.26
CA ASP A 6 3.52 7.03 7.64
C ASP A 6 4.55 7.50 6.61
N TYR A 7 5.33 6.60 6.02
CA TYR A 7 6.22 6.92 4.91
C TYR A 7 5.46 7.30 3.64
N TYR A 8 4.34 6.64 3.36
CA TYR A 8 3.45 7.03 2.27
C TYR A 8 2.90 8.45 2.46
N LYS A 9 2.42 8.79 3.67
CA LYS A 9 1.94 10.16 3.99
C LYS A 9 3.03 11.22 3.88
N GLN A 10 4.27 10.85 4.13
CA GLN A 10 5.44 11.73 3.97
C GLN A 10 5.93 11.84 2.52
N GLY A 11 5.32 11.08 1.59
CA GLY A 11 5.67 11.12 0.16
C GLY A 11 6.89 10.28 -0.23
N TYR A 12 7.38 9.41 0.67
CA TYR A 12 8.48 8.47 0.34
C TYR A 12 8.02 7.33 -0.55
N TYR A 13 6.74 6.97 -0.49
CA TYR A 13 6.13 5.91 -1.27
C TYR A 13 4.94 6.47 -2.05
N ASN A 14 4.68 5.87 -3.20
CA ASN A 14 3.49 6.12 -4.00
C ASN A 14 2.52 4.91 -3.94
N ALA A 15 1.37 5.03 -4.60
CA ALA A 15 0.36 3.97 -4.61
C ALA A 15 0.88 2.66 -5.25
N ASN A 16 1.80 2.73 -6.21
CA ASN A 16 2.39 1.51 -6.80
C ASN A 16 3.36 0.81 -5.83
N ASP A 17 4.12 1.56 -5.03
CA ASP A 17 4.97 0.98 -3.97
C ASP A 17 4.09 0.25 -2.93
N LEU A 18 2.97 0.86 -2.54
CA LEU A 18 2.02 0.22 -1.65
C LEU A 18 1.42 -1.07 -2.25
N LYS A 19 1.19 -1.14 -3.57
CA LYS A 19 0.76 -2.40 -4.22
C LYS A 19 1.80 -3.50 -4.06
N LEU A 20 3.09 -3.18 -4.24
CA LEU A 20 4.19 -4.14 -3.99
C LEU A 20 4.19 -4.60 -2.53
N PHE A 21 3.97 -3.69 -1.57
CA PHE A 21 3.89 -4.02 -0.15
C PHE A 21 2.71 -4.94 0.19
N VAL A 22 1.58 -4.81 -0.51
CA VAL A 22 0.48 -5.78 -0.41
C VAL A 22 0.91 -7.15 -0.96
N GLN A 23 1.61 -7.19 -2.10
CA GLN A 23 2.08 -8.45 -2.70
C GLN A 23 3.06 -9.22 -1.80
N VAL A 24 3.93 -8.51 -1.07
CA VAL A 24 4.88 -9.12 -0.14
C VAL A 24 4.33 -9.29 1.29
N ASN A 25 3.01 -9.11 1.48
CA ASN A 25 2.33 -9.21 2.79
C ASN A 25 2.89 -8.27 3.88
N TRP A 26 3.49 -7.14 3.49
CA TRP A 26 3.91 -6.09 4.43
C TRP A 26 2.74 -5.26 4.94
N ILE A 27 1.74 -5.06 4.08
CA ILE A 27 0.46 -4.44 4.43
C ILE A 27 -0.69 -5.25 3.81
N THR A 28 -1.90 -5.07 4.32
CA THR A 28 -3.10 -5.70 3.76
C THR A 28 -3.75 -4.83 2.69
N ALA A 29 -4.60 -5.44 1.86
CA ALA A 29 -5.43 -4.70 0.89
C ALA A 29 -6.33 -3.64 1.55
N ASP A 30 -6.82 -3.91 2.78
CA ASP A 30 -7.55 -2.92 3.58
C ASP A 30 -6.68 -1.72 3.98
N GLN A 31 -5.43 -1.97 4.37
CA GLN A 31 -4.49 -0.89 4.69
C GLN A 31 -4.12 -0.07 3.46
N TYR A 32 -3.93 -0.72 2.31
CA TYR A 32 -3.77 -0.04 1.02
C TYR A 32 -4.95 0.89 0.75
N LYS A 33 -6.18 0.36 0.81
CA LYS A 33 -7.40 1.13 0.55
C LYS A 33 -7.59 2.29 1.51
N LYS A 34 -7.26 2.12 2.79
CA LYS A 34 -7.28 3.21 3.77
C LYS A 34 -6.24 4.29 3.50
N ALA A 35 -5.10 3.94 2.90
CA ALA A 35 -4.01 4.87 2.63
C ALA A 35 -4.23 5.66 1.34
N THR A 36 -4.55 4.96 0.26
CA THR A 36 -4.66 5.53 -1.09
C THR A 36 -6.08 5.98 -1.43
N GLY A 37 -7.09 5.41 -0.76
CA GLY A 37 -8.49 5.53 -1.16
C GLY A 37 -8.88 4.64 -2.36
N GLU A 38 -7.93 3.88 -2.91
CA GLU A 38 -8.12 3.02 -4.08
C GLU A 38 -8.32 1.57 -3.65
N ASP A 39 -9.14 0.83 -4.38
CA ASP A 39 -9.21 -0.62 -4.20
C ASP A 39 -7.94 -1.29 -4.74
N TYR A 40 -7.35 -2.18 -3.94
CA TYR A 40 -6.19 -2.94 -4.35
C TYR A 40 -6.60 -3.95 -5.44
N VAL A 41 -6.12 -3.73 -6.66
CA VAL A 41 -6.22 -4.69 -7.76
C VAL A 41 -4.88 -5.41 -7.87
N ALA A 42 -4.85 -6.69 -7.54
CA ALA A 42 -3.67 -7.52 -7.75
C ALA A 42 -3.36 -7.56 -9.26
N PRO A 43 -2.10 -7.34 -9.68
CA PRO A 43 -1.74 -7.56 -11.08
C PRO A 43 -1.96 -9.04 -11.40
N ALA A 44 -2.65 -9.30 -12.52
CA ALA A 44 -2.81 -10.65 -13.02
C ALA A 44 -1.41 -11.25 -13.26
N ALA A 45 -1.16 -12.42 -12.65
CA ALA A 45 0.09 -13.15 -12.75
C ALA A 45 0.37 -13.64 -14.18
#